data_AF-A0ABD1CYG9-F1
#
_entry.id   AF-A0ABD1CYG9-F1
#
_cell.length_a   1.000
_cell.length_b   1.000
_cell.length_c   1.000
_cell.angle_alpha   90.00
_cell.angle_beta   90.00
_cell.angle_gamma   90.00
#
_symmetry.space_group_name_H-M   'P 1'
#
loop_
_entity.id
_entity.type
_entity.pdbx_description
1 polymer ?
#
loop_
_entity_poly.entity_id
_entity_poly.type
_entity_poly.pdbx_seq_one_letter_code
_entity_poly.pdbx_strand_id
1 'polypeptide(L)'
;MEEFEEETFWQKAKVQLKCDVPLHLQKVLVRTGYLNSALKDLTDAQIDKIEMDIRRLPELVNLPPGHPNVKSICGKFVEHSKDFAIMSGERALLLNLAKAVQDKGWPYFTKSRARAGSQRGDDRDETALRTKLIDHFTQRSDM
;
A
#
# COMPACT_ATOMS: atom_id res chain seq x y z
N MET A 1 3.85 -15.77 -3.20
CA MET A 1 4.27 -14.61 -2.39
C MET A 1 3.41 -13.46 -2.91
N GLU A 2 2.44 -12.97 -2.13
CA GLU A 2 1.62 -11.82 -2.58
C GLU A 2 2.54 -10.60 -2.66
N GLU A 3 2.72 -10.05 -3.86
CA GLU A 3 3.48 -8.81 -4.05
C GLU A 3 2.72 -7.67 -3.37
N PHE A 4 3.36 -7.02 -2.41
CA PHE A 4 2.84 -5.81 -1.79
C PHE A 4 2.90 -4.67 -2.82
N GLU A 5 1.77 -4.38 -3.46
CA GLU A 5 1.63 -3.21 -4.34
C GLU A 5 1.47 -1.95 -3.48
N GLU A 6 2.60 -1.30 -3.17
CA GLU A 6 2.65 -0.05 -2.40
C GLU A 6 1.74 1.04 -3.01
N GLU A 7 1.67 1.13 -4.34
CA GLU A 7 0.80 2.08 -5.04
C GLU A 7 -0.69 1.83 -4.74
N THR A 8 -1.12 0.57 -4.73
CA THR A 8 -2.50 0.18 -4.40
C THR A 8 -2.85 0.53 -2.95
N PHE A 9 -1.88 0.40 -2.02
CA PHE A 9 -2.05 0.81 -0.63
C PHE A 9 -2.36 2.32 -0.54
N TRP A 10 -1.51 3.16 -1.14
CA TRP A 10 -1.63 4.61 -1.03
C TRP A 10 -2.90 5.15 -1.71
N GLN A 11 -3.34 4.56 -2.82
CA GLN A 11 -4.61 4.91 -3.46
C GLN A 11 -5.80 4.64 -2.55
N LYS A 12 -5.83 3.49 -1.86
CA LYS A 12 -6.91 3.19 -0.91
C LYS A 12 -6.82 4.04 0.35
N ALA A 13 -5.62 4.32 0.84
CA ALA A 13 -5.40 5.24 1.94
C ALA A 13 -5.96 6.63 1.62
N LYS A 14 -5.69 7.17 0.43
CA LYS A 14 -6.25 8.44 -0.06
C LYS A 14 -7.78 8.45 -0.02
N VAL A 15 -8.42 7.37 -0.48
CA VAL A 15 -9.89 7.25 -0.48
C VAL A 15 -10.45 7.24 0.94
N GLN A 16 -9.81 6.53 1.88
CA GLN A 16 -10.28 6.47 3.27
C GLN A 16 -10.05 7.79 4.02
N LEU A 17 -8.89 8.43 3.83
CA LEU A 17 -8.50 9.66 4.51
C LEU A 17 -9.12 10.92 3.89
N LYS A 18 -9.64 10.81 2.65
CA LYS A 18 -10.14 11.94 1.85
C LYS A 18 -9.10 13.03 1.60
N CYS A 19 -7.82 12.69 1.71
CA CYS A 19 -6.70 13.57 1.44
C CYS A 19 -5.47 12.75 1.02
N ASP A 20 -4.52 13.41 0.35
CA ASP A 20 -3.26 12.79 -0.03
C ASP A 20 -2.31 12.69 1.17
N VAL A 21 -1.67 11.52 1.34
CA VAL A 21 -0.57 11.36 2.29
C VAL A 21 0.68 11.99 1.68
N PRO A 22 1.33 12.97 2.33
CA PRO A 22 2.56 13.58 1.83
C PRO A 22 3.63 12.54 1.46
N LEU A 23 4.26 12.69 0.31
CA LEU A 23 5.23 11.73 -0.23
C LEU A 23 6.39 11.43 0.75
N HIS A 24 6.83 12.42 1.52
CA HIS A 24 7.89 12.22 2.50
C HIS A 24 7.43 11.29 3.64
N LEU A 25 6.17 11.39 4.12
CA LEU A 25 5.63 10.46 5.11
C LEU A 25 5.49 9.04 4.58
N GLN A 26 5.11 8.89 3.30
CA GLN A 26 5.07 7.57 2.66
C GLN A 26 6.45 6.91 2.71
N LYS A 27 7.50 7.66 2.30
CA LYS A 27 8.89 7.20 2.36
C LYS A 27 9.36 6.91 3.78
N VAL A 28 8.98 7.74 4.75
CA VAL A 28 9.31 7.51 6.17
C VAL A 28 8.72 6.19 6.66
N LEU A 29 7.45 5.91 6.38
CA LEU A 29 6.80 4.65 6.80
C LEU A 29 7.40 3.42 6.13
N VAL A 30 7.77 3.52 4.85
CA VAL A 30 8.48 2.44 4.13
C VAL A 30 9.87 2.22 4.71
N ARG A 31 10.65 3.29 4.91
CA ARG A 31 12.04 3.22 5.40
C ARG A 31 12.15 2.72 6.83
N THR A 32 11.21 3.11 7.69
CA THR A 32 11.17 2.65 9.09
C THR A 32 10.50 1.29 9.24
N GLY A 33 9.96 0.72 8.14
CA GLY A 33 9.30 -0.58 8.15
C GLY A 33 7.93 -0.58 8.85
N TYR A 34 7.37 0.58 9.18
CA TYR A 34 6.03 0.71 9.79
C TYR A 34 4.88 0.51 8.80
N LEU A 35 5.16 0.48 7.50
CA LEU A 35 4.18 0.11 6.48
C LEU A 35 3.92 -1.41 6.47
N ASN A 36 3.28 -1.90 7.53
CA ASN A 36 2.93 -3.31 7.70
C ASN A 36 1.61 -3.48 8.47
N SER A 37 1.20 -4.73 8.73
CA SER A 37 -0.07 -5.04 9.43
C SER A 37 -0.19 -4.44 10.85
N ALA A 38 0.91 -4.10 11.50
CA ALA A 38 0.95 -3.43 12.80
C ALA A 38 0.66 -1.93 12.71
N LEU A 39 0.52 -1.36 11.51
CA LEU A 39 0.14 0.05 11.32
C LEU A 39 -1.21 0.36 11.99
N LYS A 40 -2.10 -0.63 12.15
CA LYS A 40 -3.37 -0.48 12.88
C LYS A 40 -3.19 -0.10 14.35
N ASP A 41 -2.04 -0.42 14.94
CA ASP A 41 -1.73 -0.23 16.36
C ASP A 41 -0.85 1.02 16.58
N LEU A 42 -0.71 1.89 15.56
CA LEU A 42 0.14 3.08 15.63
C LEU A 42 -0.36 4.06 16.71
N THR A 43 0.54 4.43 17.61
CA THR A 43 0.33 5.38 18.72
C THR A 43 1.29 6.55 18.63
N ASP A 44 1.01 7.66 19.33
CA ASP A 44 1.93 8.80 19.41
C ASP A 44 3.35 8.39 19.83
N ALA A 45 3.47 7.47 20.78
CA ALA A 45 4.76 6.96 21.23
C ALA A 45 5.52 6.18 20.14
N GLN A 46 4.82 5.55 19.19
CA GLN A 46 5.47 4.93 18.02
C GLN A 46 5.83 5.96 16.96
N ILE A 47 5.05 7.02 16.81
CA ILE A 47 5.40 8.15 15.94
C ILE A 47 6.71 8.79 16.44
N ASP A 48 6.87 8.97 17.75
CA ASP A 48 8.12 9.45 18.34
C ASP A 48 9.31 8.54 18.00
N LYS A 49 9.10 7.22 18.01
CA LYS A 49 10.13 6.24 17.61
C LYS A 49 10.47 6.35 16.12
N ILE A 50 9.47 6.51 15.25
CA ILE A 50 9.67 6.74 13.82
C ILE A 50 10.54 7.98 13.59
N GLU A 51 10.29 9.08 14.31
CA GLU A 51 11.14 10.28 14.23
C GLU A 51 12.58 9.97 14.63
N MET A 52 12.78 9.26 15.75
CA MET A 52 14.11 8.89 16.22
C MET A 52 14.84 7.97 15.24
N ASP A 53 14.15 7.03 14.61
CA ASP A 53 14.73 6.11 13.64
C ASP A 53 15.20 6.86 12.40
N ILE A 54 14.40 7.78 11.87
CA ILE A 54 14.78 8.63 10.73
C ILE A 54 15.99 9.52 11.08
N ARG A 55 16.01 10.12 12.27
CA ARG A 55 17.15 10.93 12.75
C ARG A 55 18.45 10.13 12.84
N ARG A 56 18.37 8.81 12.95
CA ARG A 56 19.52 7.89 13.12
C ARG A 56 19.87 7.10 11.85
N LEU A 57 19.14 7.28 10.75
CA LEU A 57 19.41 6.56 9.51
C LEU A 57 20.84 6.84 9.03
N PRO A 58 21.71 5.81 8.93
CA PRO A 58 23.11 6.00 8.53
C PRO A 58 23.27 6.69 7.17
N GLU A 59 22.32 6.45 6.25
CA GLU A 59 22.27 7.06 4.93
C GLU A 59 21.97 8.57 4.95
N LEU A 60 21.49 9.12 6.08
CA LEU A 60 21.11 10.53 6.22
C LEU A 60 21.93 11.31 7.25
N VAL A 61 22.56 10.66 8.23
CA VAL A 61 23.24 11.32 9.36
C VAL A 61 24.45 12.15 8.92
N ASN A 62 25.23 11.65 7.95
CA ASN A 62 26.47 12.28 7.52
C ASN A 62 26.33 13.11 6.23
N LEU A 63 25.09 13.36 5.79
CA LEU A 63 24.84 14.14 4.58
C LEU A 63 24.97 15.64 4.84
N PRO A 64 25.45 16.41 3.86
CA PRO A 64 25.53 17.86 3.98
C PRO A 64 24.13 18.49 4.12
N PRO A 65 24.04 19.68 4.74
CA PRO A 65 22.78 20.39 4.86
C PRO A 65 22.09 20.58 3.51
N GLY A 66 20.79 20.29 3.47
CA GLY A 66 19.96 20.46 2.29
C GLY A 66 20.21 19.43 1.18
N HIS A 67 20.92 18.34 1.47
CA HIS A 67 21.14 17.24 0.55
C HIS A 67 19.81 16.70 -0.01
N PRO A 68 19.71 16.38 -1.32
CA PRO A 68 18.47 15.91 -1.94
C PRO A 68 17.80 14.73 -1.24
N ASN A 69 18.58 13.76 -0.76
CA ASN A 69 18.05 12.62 0.00
C ASN A 69 17.40 13.02 1.33
N VAL A 70 18.00 13.98 2.05
CA VAL A 70 17.41 14.53 3.29
C VAL A 70 16.08 15.21 2.96
N LYS A 71 16.05 16.06 1.94
CA LYS A 71 14.81 16.74 1.52
C LYS A 71 13.73 15.78 1.01
N SER A 72 14.15 14.69 0.38
CA SER A 72 13.26 13.66 -0.18
C SER A 72 12.57 12.83 0.89
N ILE A 73 13.25 12.54 2.01
CA ILE A 73 12.76 11.67 3.09
C ILE A 73 12.24 12.48 4.27
N CYS A 74 13.00 13.48 4.73
CA CYS A 74 12.65 14.30 5.89
C CYS A 74 11.73 15.49 5.54
N GLY A 75 11.52 15.76 4.26
CA GLY A 75 10.68 16.87 3.78
C GLY A 75 11.50 18.08 3.30
N LYS A 76 10.85 18.91 2.47
CA LYS A 76 11.51 19.98 1.68
C LYS A 76 12.28 21.00 2.53
N PHE A 77 11.80 21.26 3.74
CA PHE A 77 12.31 22.31 4.63
C PHE A 77 13.34 21.80 5.65
N VAL A 78 13.59 20.49 5.69
CA VAL A 78 14.55 19.91 6.63
C VAL A 78 15.95 19.92 6.01
N GLU A 79 16.89 20.60 6.67
CA GLU A 79 18.27 20.69 6.21
C GLU A 79 19.12 19.51 6.69
N HIS A 80 18.90 19.04 7.92
CA HIS A 80 19.57 17.88 8.49
C HIS A 80 18.58 16.86 9.02
N SER A 81 18.92 15.57 8.91
CA SER A 81 18.11 14.48 9.43
C SER A 81 17.82 14.59 10.94
N LYS A 82 18.77 15.13 11.72
CA LYS A 82 18.61 15.38 13.17
C LYS A 82 17.46 16.33 13.52
N ASP A 83 17.10 17.23 12.59
CA ASP A 83 16.06 18.24 12.79
C ASP A 83 14.69 17.75 12.31
N PHE A 84 14.61 16.51 11.79
CA PHE A 84 13.36 15.92 11.34
C PHE A 84 12.36 15.79 12.50
N ALA A 85 11.14 16.29 12.31
CA ALA A 85 10.02 16.13 13.23
C ALA A 85 8.74 16.00 12.43
N ILE A 86 7.84 15.12 12.86
CA ILE A 86 6.52 14.95 12.23
C ILE A 86 5.60 16.00 12.84
N MET A 87 5.06 16.88 11.99
CA MET A 87 4.23 18.00 12.43
C MET A 87 2.89 17.52 12.99
N SER A 88 2.24 18.29 13.86
CA SER A 88 0.98 17.89 14.50
C SER A 88 -0.13 17.47 13.51
N GLY A 89 -0.23 18.13 12.35
CA GLY A 89 -1.18 17.73 11.30
C GLY A 89 -0.82 16.40 10.62
N GLU A 90 0.47 16.12 10.46
CA GLU A 90 0.97 14.86 9.91
C GLU A 90 0.80 13.72 10.91
N ARG A 91 0.98 14.00 12.20
CA ARG A 91 0.68 13.05 13.29
C ARG A 91 -0.79 12.63 13.26
N ALA A 92 -1.70 13.60 13.23
CA ALA A 92 -3.12 13.32 13.14
C ALA A 92 -3.47 12.51 11.89
N LEU A 93 -2.81 12.78 10.77
CA LEU A 93 -2.96 12.01 9.53
C LEU A 93 -2.51 10.55 9.70
N LEU A 94 -1.35 10.31 10.32
CA LEU A 94 -0.83 8.97 10.58
C LEU A 94 -1.75 8.16 11.53
N LEU A 95 -2.28 8.80 12.57
CA LEU A 95 -3.24 8.18 13.48
C LEU A 95 -4.57 7.87 12.78
N ASN A 96 -5.04 8.76 11.91
CA ASN A 96 -6.23 8.48 11.08
C ASN A 96 -5.98 7.34 10.09
N LEU A 97 -4.77 7.21 9.54
CA LEU A 97 -4.38 6.09 8.69
C LEU A 97 -4.41 4.78 9.49
N ALA A 98 -3.83 4.78 10.69
CA ALA A 98 -3.85 3.64 11.59
C ALA A 98 -5.29 3.19 11.90
N LYS A 99 -6.17 4.15 12.23
CA LYS A 99 -7.60 3.90 12.44
C LYS A 99 -8.27 3.33 11.18
N ALA A 100 -7.98 3.85 9.99
CA ALA A 100 -8.53 3.31 8.76
C ALA A 100 -8.09 1.85 8.51
N VAL A 101 -6.83 1.52 8.84
CA VAL A 101 -6.30 0.15 8.77
C VAL A 101 -6.95 -0.75 9.82
N GLN A 102 -7.22 -0.22 11.02
CA GLN A 102 -7.95 -0.94 12.06
C GLN A 102 -9.39 -1.26 11.63
N ASP A 103 -10.10 -0.28 11.03
CA ASP A 103 -11.50 -0.40 10.65
C ASP A 103 -11.73 -1.30 9.43
N LYS A 104 -10.85 -1.26 8.43
CA LYS A 104 -10.97 -2.05 7.19
C LYS A 104 -10.15 -3.33 7.18
N GLY A 105 -9.15 -3.43 8.05
CA GLY A 105 -8.16 -4.49 8.07
C GLY A 105 -7.05 -4.31 7.03
N TRP A 106 -5.84 -4.74 7.37
CA TRP A 106 -4.67 -4.72 6.48
C TRP A 106 -4.91 -5.32 5.08
N PRO A 107 -5.61 -6.47 4.93
CA PRO A 107 -5.88 -7.06 3.62
C PRO A 107 -6.71 -6.17 2.70
N TYR A 108 -7.54 -5.28 3.23
CA TYR A 108 -8.28 -4.32 2.40
C TYR A 108 -7.31 -3.44 1.62
N PHE A 109 -6.21 -3.02 2.23
CA PHE A 109 -5.24 -2.13 1.59
C PHE A 109 -4.29 -2.87 0.67
N THR A 110 -3.84 -4.07 1.04
CA THR A 110 -2.82 -4.82 0.28
C THR A 110 -3.37 -5.68 -0.84
N LYS A 111 -4.62 -6.17 -0.76
CA LYS A 111 -5.18 -6.97 -1.85
C LYS A 111 -5.43 -6.07 -3.04
N SER A 112 -4.62 -6.21 -4.08
CA SER A 112 -5.02 -5.74 -5.41
C SER A 112 -6.39 -6.34 -5.68
N ARG A 113 -7.36 -5.52 -6.07
CA ARG A 113 -8.71 -5.99 -6.36
C ARG A 113 -8.56 -6.87 -7.59
N ALA A 114 -8.24 -8.15 -7.40
CA ALA A 114 -8.33 -9.15 -8.44
C ALA A 114 -9.69 -8.89 -9.08
N ARG A 115 -9.70 -8.57 -10.36
CA ARG A 115 -10.89 -8.19 -11.11
C ARG A 115 -11.91 -9.33 -11.00
N ALA A 116 -12.72 -9.30 -9.94
CA ALA A 116 -13.92 -10.11 -9.84
C ALA A 116 -14.94 -9.39 -10.72
N GLY A 117 -14.98 -9.74 -12.02
CA GLY A 117 -15.95 -9.16 -12.94
C GLY A 117 -15.64 -9.23 -14.45
N SER A 118 -15.31 -10.41 -14.98
CA SER A 118 -15.89 -10.83 -16.26
C SER A 118 -16.41 -12.26 -16.15
N GLN A 119 -17.23 -12.50 -15.13
CA GLN A 119 -18.31 -13.47 -15.21
C GLN A 119 -19.59 -12.66 -15.48
N ARG A 120 -19.75 -12.21 -16.73
CA ARG A 120 -21.09 -12.11 -17.32
C ARG A 120 -21.34 -13.50 -17.88
N GLY A 121 -22.39 -14.15 -17.39
CA GLY A 121 -22.79 -15.46 -17.86
C GLY A 121 -22.95 -15.46 -19.38
N ASP A 122 -22.32 -16.43 -20.01
CA ASP A 122 -22.75 -16.95 -21.29
C ASP A 122 -22.91 -18.46 -21.13
N ASP A 123 -23.98 -18.86 -20.44
CA ASP A 123 -24.48 -20.25 -20.37
C ASP A 123 -24.74 -20.86 -21.76
N ARG A 124 -24.63 -20.07 -22.84
CA ARG A 124 -24.68 -20.54 -24.23
C ARG A 124 -23.41 -21.26 -24.68
N ASP A 125 -22.25 -20.99 -24.07
CA ASP A 125 -21.00 -21.61 -24.52
C ASP A 125 -20.81 -23.03 -23.94
N GLU A 126 -21.24 -23.29 -22.70
CA GLU A 126 -21.10 -24.65 -22.12
C GLU A 126 -22.02 -25.67 -22.81
N THR A 127 -23.25 -25.27 -23.15
CA THR A 127 -24.16 -26.10 -23.94
C THR A 127 -23.66 -26.30 -25.37
N ALA A 128 -23.13 -25.25 -26.02
CA ALA A 128 -22.55 -25.37 -27.37
C ALA A 128 -21.29 -26.26 -27.39
N LEU A 129 -20.45 -26.21 -26.35
CA LEU A 129 -19.28 -27.06 -26.20
C LEU A 129 -19.65 -28.52 -25.94
N ARG A 130 -20.68 -28.77 -25.12
CA ARG A 130 -21.20 -30.14 -24.89
C ARG A 130 -21.80 -30.75 -26.16
N THR A 131 -22.56 -29.99 -26.95
CA THR A 131 -23.13 -30.49 -28.22
C THR A 131 -22.03 -30.83 -29.23
N LYS A 132 -21.00 -29.99 -29.37
CA LYS A 132 -19.86 -30.27 -30.27
C LYS A 132 -19.03 -31.49 -29.85
N LEU A 133 -18.90 -31.75 -28.55
CA LEU A 133 -18.21 -32.94 -28.04
C LEU A 133 -19.01 -34.23 -28.33
N ILE A 134 -20.34 -34.18 -28.22
CA ILE A 134 -21.20 -35.34 -28.52
C ILE A 134 -21.16 -35.65 -30.03
N ASP A 135 -21.25 -34.66 -30.90
CA ASP A 135 -21.18 -34.87 -32.35
C ASP A 135 -19.82 -35.47 -32.78
N HIS A 136 -18.72 -35.03 -32.18
CA HIS A 136 -17.39 -35.54 -32.49
C HIS A 136 -17.19 -37.02 -32.07
N PHE A 137 -17.83 -37.46 -30.98
CA PHE A 137 -17.74 -38.87 -30.55
C PHE A 137 -18.75 -39.78 -31.26
N THR A 138 -19.87 -39.22 -31.73
CA THR A 138 -20.86 -39.99 -32.50
C THR A 138 -20.38 -40.26 -33.93
N GLN A 139 -19.69 -39.30 -34.58
CA GLN A 139 -19.11 -39.50 -35.92
C GLN A 139 -17.92 -40.48 -35.98
N ARG A 140 -17.30 -40.82 -34.85
CA ARG A 140 -16.18 -41.78 -34.79
C ARG A 140 -16.60 -43.21 -34.45
N SER A 141 -17.88 -43.46 -34.19
CA SER A 141 -18.37 -44.77 -33.75
C SER A 141 -19.19 -45.50 -34.83
N ASP A 142 -19.34 -44.95 -36.04
CA ASP A 142 -20.02 -45.56 -37.20
C ASP A 142 -19.07 -45.75 -38.42
N MET A 143 -17.77 -46.01 -38.17
CA MET A 143 -16.85 -46.57 -39.17
C MET A 143 -16.20 -47.85 -38.67
#